data_AF-A0A1I7KKG0-F1
#
_entry.id   AF-A0A1I7KKG0-F1
#
_cell.length_a   1.000
_cell.length_b   1.000
_cell.length_c   1.000
_cell.angle_alpha   90.00
_cell.angle_beta   90.00
_cell.angle_gamma   90.00
#
_symmetry.space_group_name_H-M   'P 1'
#
loop_
_entity.id
_entity.type
_entity.pdbx_description
1 polymer ?
#
loop_
_entity_poly.entity_id
_entity_poly.type
_entity_poly.pdbx_seq_one_letter_code
_entity_poly.pdbx_strand_id
1 'polypeptide(L)'
;MNRCNSSLTPFLAALAASAGLLGLPALAQTEAAVTVTSAAASAATEVPVKPNVRQFPAKALRGELVVLVPPVISLDGKQDRLSVGARIRDVNNHFVLSGPLRNQKLVVNYVRNPGGLIQDIWILNAEEAKEKRAGNNGGTIFNITTGSDTTTPVDNGKTPYDQLPAYKQ
;
A
#
# COMPACT_ATOMS: atom_id res chain seq x y z
N MET A 1 8.89 16.62 -36.85
CA MET A 1 7.71 15.95 -37.45
C MET A 1 6.50 16.26 -36.58
N ASN A 2 5.54 17.02 -37.10
CA ASN A 2 4.35 17.43 -36.34
C ASN A 2 3.13 16.65 -36.82
N ARG A 3 2.49 15.86 -35.94
CA ARG A 3 1.04 15.57 -36.01
C ARG A 3 0.52 15.26 -34.59
N CYS A 4 -0.21 16.21 -34.02
CA CYS A 4 -1.26 15.88 -33.06
C CYS A 4 -2.44 15.25 -33.82
N ASN A 5 -3.22 14.39 -33.19
CA ASN A 5 -4.65 14.29 -33.52
C ASN A 5 -5.47 14.09 -32.25
N SER A 6 -6.69 14.63 -32.27
CA SER A 6 -7.52 14.88 -31.09
C SER A 6 -8.66 13.87 -30.93
N SER A 7 -9.48 14.11 -29.90
CA SER A 7 -10.67 13.39 -29.45
C SER A 7 -11.82 13.29 -30.47
N LEU A 8 -12.92 12.64 -30.01
CA LEU A 8 -14.26 12.38 -30.60
C LEU A 8 -14.45 10.87 -30.88
N THR A 9 -15.51 10.16 -30.45
CA THR A 9 -16.83 10.52 -29.87
C THR A 9 -17.41 9.31 -29.07
N PRO A 10 -18.42 9.48 -28.20
CA PRO A 10 -19.06 8.37 -27.50
C PRO A 10 -20.13 7.68 -28.36
N PHE A 11 -20.36 6.37 -28.15
CA PHE A 11 -21.49 5.67 -28.76
C PHE A 11 -22.46 5.15 -27.69
N LEU A 12 -23.67 5.71 -27.71
CA LEU A 12 -24.77 5.39 -26.82
C LEU A 12 -25.80 4.62 -27.65
N ALA A 13 -26.03 3.35 -27.32
CA ALA A 13 -27.03 2.52 -27.99
C ALA A 13 -27.66 1.54 -26.99
N ALA A 14 -28.87 1.87 -26.55
CA ALA A 14 -29.75 0.96 -25.83
C ALA A 14 -30.78 0.35 -26.79
N LEU A 15 -31.58 -0.60 -26.28
CA LEU A 15 -32.83 -1.12 -26.85
C LEU A 15 -32.70 -2.20 -27.95
N ALA A 16 -33.05 -3.44 -27.60
CA ALA A 16 -34.04 -4.25 -28.32
C ALA A 16 -34.39 -5.51 -27.50
N ALA A 17 -35.68 -5.80 -27.35
CA ALA A 17 -36.18 -7.04 -26.75
C ALA A 17 -37.21 -7.70 -27.68
N SER A 18 -37.01 -8.98 -28.00
CA SER A 18 -37.99 -9.88 -28.65
C SER A 18 -37.41 -11.30 -28.59
N ALA A 19 -37.92 -12.22 -27.78
CA ALA A 19 -39.18 -12.95 -27.99
C ALA A 19 -39.11 -13.90 -29.20
N GLY A 20 -38.87 -15.20 -28.92
CA GLY A 20 -38.89 -16.28 -29.90
C GLY A 20 -39.08 -17.63 -29.17
N LEU A 21 -40.30 -18.15 -29.20
CA LEU A 21 -40.72 -19.35 -28.46
C LEU A 21 -41.71 -20.11 -29.34
N LEU A 22 -41.39 -21.36 -29.72
CA LEU A 22 -42.31 -22.36 -30.29
C LEU A 22 -41.59 -23.72 -30.45
N GLY A 23 -42.11 -24.82 -29.87
CA GLY A 23 -41.61 -26.18 -30.14
C GLY A 23 -41.64 -27.20 -28.97
N LEU A 24 -42.80 -27.76 -28.68
CA LEU A 24 -43.03 -29.03 -27.93
C LEU A 24 -43.87 -29.97 -28.85
N PRO A 25 -44.00 -31.31 -28.64
CA PRO A 25 -44.14 -31.99 -27.33
C PRO A 25 -43.66 -33.48 -27.18
N ALA A 26 -43.90 -34.03 -25.97
CA ALA A 26 -44.18 -35.45 -25.62
C ALA A 26 -42.98 -36.46 -25.60
N LEU A 27 -42.90 -37.46 -24.69
CA LEU A 27 -43.86 -38.09 -23.74
C LEU A 27 -43.23 -38.44 -22.36
N ALA A 28 -44.05 -38.34 -21.29
CA ALA A 28 -43.95 -39.03 -19.97
C ALA A 28 -42.71 -38.72 -19.07
N GLN A 29 -42.76 -38.74 -17.72
CA GLN A 29 -43.69 -39.33 -16.75
C GLN A 29 -43.95 -38.43 -15.50
N THR A 30 -44.99 -38.79 -14.75
CA THR A 30 -45.25 -38.57 -13.29
C THR A 30 -43.97 -38.50 -12.41
N GLU A 31 -43.81 -37.68 -11.36
CA GLU A 31 -44.65 -36.69 -10.62
C GLU A 31 -43.73 -35.77 -9.75
N ALA A 32 -44.12 -34.78 -8.92
CA ALA A 32 -45.41 -34.28 -8.40
C ALA A 32 -45.40 -32.72 -8.28
N ALA A 33 -46.07 -32.13 -7.26
CA ALA A 33 -46.20 -30.67 -7.06
C ALA A 33 -45.41 -30.10 -5.87
N VAL A 34 -44.71 -28.97 -6.08
CA VAL A 34 -44.55 -27.87 -5.09
C VAL A 34 -44.45 -26.53 -5.84
N THR A 35 -45.34 -25.58 -5.53
CA THR A 35 -45.23 -24.18 -5.94
C THR A 35 -44.47 -23.36 -4.90
N VAL A 36 -43.38 -22.69 -5.28
CA VAL A 36 -42.88 -21.50 -4.54
C VAL A 36 -42.42 -20.43 -5.54
N THR A 37 -43.08 -19.28 -5.51
CA THR A 37 -42.59 -18.03 -6.09
C THR A 37 -41.79 -17.27 -5.04
N SER A 38 -40.55 -16.87 -5.36
CA SER A 38 -39.88 -15.79 -4.63
C SER A 38 -38.87 -15.06 -5.52
N ALA A 39 -39.21 -13.83 -5.90
CA ALA A 39 -38.26 -12.90 -6.48
C ALA A 39 -37.37 -12.34 -5.36
N ALA A 40 -36.11 -12.77 -5.31
CA ALA A 40 -35.12 -12.25 -4.37
C ALA A 40 -34.34 -11.10 -5.04
N ALA A 41 -34.64 -9.87 -4.65
CA ALA A 41 -33.81 -8.72 -5.00
C ALA A 41 -32.45 -8.85 -4.29
N SER A 42 -31.36 -8.93 -5.08
CA SER A 42 -30.01 -9.07 -4.57
C SER A 42 -29.52 -7.78 -3.90
N ALA A 43 -29.82 -7.62 -2.61
CA ALA A 43 -29.17 -6.61 -1.79
C ALA A 43 -27.67 -6.92 -1.72
N ALA A 44 -26.84 -6.08 -2.34
CA ALA A 44 -25.40 -6.20 -2.29
C ALA A 44 -24.89 -5.81 -0.89
N THR A 45 -24.76 -6.80 0.00
CA THR A 45 -24.12 -6.62 1.30
C THR A 45 -22.63 -6.33 1.08
N GLU A 46 -22.24 -5.07 1.10
CA GLU A 46 -20.83 -4.66 1.14
C GLU A 46 -20.20 -5.16 2.45
N VAL A 47 -19.48 -6.27 2.36
CA VAL A 47 -18.68 -6.79 3.48
C VAL A 47 -17.55 -5.79 3.73
N PRO A 48 -17.43 -5.19 4.93
CA PRO A 48 -16.34 -4.27 5.22
C PRO A 48 -15.02 -5.04 5.22
N VAL A 49 -14.24 -4.88 4.16
CA VAL A 49 -12.91 -5.50 4.02
C VAL A 49 -12.00 -4.90 5.09
N LYS A 50 -11.88 -5.57 6.22
CA LYS A 50 -10.92 -5.18 7.26
C LYS A 50 -9.50 -5.29 6.66
N PRO A 51 -8.73 -4.19 6.67
CA PRO A 51 -7.38 -4.20 6.13
C PRO A 51 -6.50 -5.11 7.00
N ASN A 52 -6.10 -6.23 6.42
CA ASN A 52 -5.35 -7.26 7.11
C ASN A 52 -3.89 -6.82 7.30
N VAL A 53 -3.55 -6.31 8.49
CA VAL A 53 -2.19 -5.94 8.85
C VAL A 53 -1.33 -7.20 8.92
N ARG A 54 -0.49 -7.41 7.89
CA ARG A 54 0.31 -8.65 7.80
C ARG A 54 1.53 -8.60 8.73
N GLN A 55 1.96 -9.78 9.17
CA GLN A 55 3.17 -9.92 9.97
C GLN A 55 4.43 -9.76 9.10
N PHE A 56 5.32 -8.83 9.47
CA PHE A 56 6.58 -8.57 8.77
C PHE A 56 7.79 -9.06 9.59
N PRO A 57 8.80 -9.70 8.95
CA PRO A 57 10.02 -10.13 9.65
C PRO A 57 10.71 -8.97 10.39
N ALA A 58 11.21 -9.20 11.61
CA ALA A 58 11.85 -8.14 12.42
C ALA A 58 13.01 -7.42 11.70
N LYS A 59 13.73 -8.14 10.83
CA LYS A 59 14.82 -7.62 9.97
C LYS A 59 14.37 -6.76 8.78
N ALA A 60 13.07 -6.59 8.55
CA ALA A 60 12.55 -5.74 7.49
C ALA A 60 12.67 -4.26 7.88
N LEU A 61 13.28 -3.47 7.01
CA LEU A 61 13.42 -2.02 7.14
C LEU A 61 12.35 -1.31 6.32
N ARG A 62 11.96 -0.11 6.72
CA ARG A 62 11.04 0.78 5.98
C ARG A 62 11.82 1.69 5.02
N GLY A 63 11.23 2.00 3.86
CA GLY A 63 11.82 2.89 2.84
C GLY A 63 10.78 3.46 1.87
N GLU A 64 11.10 4.56 1.21
CA GLU A 64 10.45 4.96 -0.06
C GLU A 64 11.22 4.33 -1.23
N LEU A 65 10.55 3.51 -2.04
CA LEU A 65 11.10 2.86 -3.22
C LEU A 65 10.58 3.52 -4.49
N VAL A 66 11.49 3.81 -5.41
CA VAL A 66 11.19 4.17 -6.80
C VAL A 66 11.93 3.22 -7.73
N VAL A 67 11.22 2.49 -8.58
CA VAL A 67 11.88 1.63 -9.57
C VAL A 67 12.30 2.48 -10.77
N LEU A 68 13.59 2.55 -11.09
CA LEU A 68 14.10 3.37 -12.20
C LEU A 68 14.09 2.54 -13.50
N VAL A 69 15.05 1.63 -13.62
CA VAL A 69 15.20 0.69 -14.73
C VAL A 69 15.59 -0.66 -14.14
N PRO A 70 14.69 -1.65 -14.06
CA PRO A 70 14.99 -2.94 -13.44
C PRO A 70 16.31 -3.54 -13.98
N PRO A 71 17.25 -3.99 -13.11
CA PRO A 71 17.14 -4.16 -11.66
C PRO A 71 17.53 -2.93 -10.81
N VAL A 72 17.89 -1.79 -11.42
CA VAL A 72 18.27 -0.55 -10.71
C VAL A 72 17.02 0.16 -10.16
N ILE A 73 17.11 0.56 -8.90
CA ILE A 73 16.06 1.20 -8.13
C ILE A 73 16.65 2.39 -7.36
N SER A 74 15.78 3.27 -6.84
CA SER A 74 16.13 4.27 -5.84
C SER A 74 15.40 3.93 -4.55
N LEU A 75 16.12 3.96 -3.43
CA LEU A 75 15.60 3.76 -2.08
C LEU A 75 15.94 4.98 -1.24
N ASP A 76 14.94 5.65 -0.68
CA ASP A 76 15.08 6.89 0.10
C ASP A 76 15.93 7.96 -0.66
N GLY A 77 15.77 8.02 -1.99
CA GLY A 77 16.53 8.90 -2.89
C GLY A 77 17.92 8.42 -3.28
N LYS A 78 18.45 7.34 -2.68
CA LYS A 78 19.77 6.76 -3.00
C LYS A 78 19.65 5.66 -4.04
N GLN A 79 20.56 5.59 -5.02
CA GLN A 79 20.54 4.52 -6.01
C GLN A 79 20.96 3.17 -5.39
N ASP A 80 20.19 2.13 -5.68
CA ASP A 80 20.35 0.77 -5.15
C ASP A 80 19.95 -0.26 -6.24
N ARG A 81 20.02 -1.55 -5.95
CA ARG A 81 19.77 -2.63 -6.92
C ARG A 81 19.03 -3.82 -6.30
N LEU A 82 18.04 -4.31 -7.05
CA LEU A 82 17.34 -5.55 -6.74
C LEU A 82 18.26 -6.76 -6.89
N SER A 83 18.11 -7.72 -5.98
CA SER A 83 18.68 -9.06 -6.09
C SER A 83 18.12 -9.80 -7.31
N VAL A 84 18.89 -10.75 -7.85
CA VAL A 84 18.46 -11.58 -9.00
C VAL A 84 17.23 -12.43 -8.67
N GLY A 85 17.03 -12.77 -7.39
CA GLY A 85 15.83 -13.45 -6.89
C GLY A 85 14.84 -12.54 -6.17
N ALA A 86 14.81 -11.23 -6.49
CA ALA A 86 14.02 -10.27 -5.74
C ALA A 86 12.50 -10.54 -5.86
N ARG A 87 11.80 -10.45 -4.73
CA ARG A 87 10.36 -10.70 -4.60
C ARG A 87 9.64 -9.42 -4.19
N ILE A 88 8.78 -8.89 -5.05
CA ILE A 88 7.93 -7.74 -4.72
C ILE A 88 6.51 -8.25 -4.45
N ARG A 89 5.95 -7.85 -3.31
CA ARG A 89 4.57 -8.12 -2.93
C ARG A 89 3.77 -6.83 -2.85
N ASP A 90 2.57 -6.86 -3.40
CA ASP A 90 1.59 -5.78 -3.34
C ASP A 90 1.01 -5.56 -1.93
N VAL A 91 0.17 -4.53 -1.75
CA VAL A 91 -0.68 -4.36 -0.57
C VAL A 91 -1.56 -5.58 -0.32
N ASN A 92 -2.06 -6.22 -1.38
CA ASN A 92 -2.83 -7.47 -1.32
C ASN A 92 -1.96 -8.74 -1.10
N ASN A 93 -0.65 -8.58 -0.82
CA ASN A 93 0.33 -9.66 -0.69
C ASN A 93 0.52 -10.55 -1.95
N HIS A 94 -0.05 -10.15 -3.09
CA HIS A 94 0.19 -10.77 -4.40
C HIS A 94 1.60 -10.47 -4.91
N PHE A 95 2.21 -11.40 -5.66
CA PHE A 95 3.50 -11.14 -6.32
C PHE A 95 3.31 -10.22 -7.52
N VAL A 96 4.12 -9.16 -7.59
CA VAL A 96 4.09 -8.17 -8.68
C VAL A 96 5.48 -8.04 -9.29
N LEU A 97 5.53 -7.78 -10.60
CA LEU A 97 6.78 -7.58 -11.33
C LEU A 97 7.30 -6.14 -11.15
N SER A 98 8.62 -5.95 -11.22
CA SER A 98 9.24 -4.61 -11.12
C SER A 98 8.95 -3.71 -12.33
N GLY A 99 8.67 -4.29 -13.51
CA GLY A 99 8.39 -3.58 -14.76
C GLY A 99 7.24 -2.54 -14.70
N PRO A 100 6.02 -2.88 -14.24
CA PRO A 100 4.92 -1.93 -14.09
C PRO A 100 5.15 -0.88 -12.98
N LEU A 101 5.98 -1.17 -11.98
CA LEU A 101 6.23 -0.28 -10.83
C LEU A 101 7.24 0.85 -11.11
N ARG A 102 7.67 1.01 -12.37
CA ARG A 102 8.64 2.03 -12.78
C ARG A 102 8.13 3.46 -12.54
N ASN A 103 9.02 4.31 -12.03
CA ASN A 103 8.82 5.72 -11.69
C ASN A 103 7.68 6.01 -10.71
N GLN A 104 7.18 4.99 -9.99
CA GLN A 104 6.19 5.15 -8.92
C GLN A 104 6.90 5.28 -7.58
N LYS A 105 6.47 6.22 -6.73
CA LYS A 105 6.89 6.34 -5.34
C LYS A 105 6.04 5.42 -4.47
N LEU A 106 6.66 4.39 -3.91
CA LEU A 106 5.98 3.36 -3.12
C LEU A 106 6.58 3.31 -1.72
N VAL A 107 5.75 3.44 -0.68
CA VAL A 107 6.20 3.18 0.69
C VAL A 107 6.28 1.67 0.89
N VAL A 108 7.48 1.15 1.15
CA VAL A 108 7.73 -0.29 1.24
C VAL A 108 8.41 -0.67 2.54
N ASN A 109 8.13 -1.89 3.02
CA ASN A 109 9.08 -2.62 3.85
C ASN A 109 9.99 -3.44 2.92
N TYR A 110 11.28 -3.55 3.23
CA TYR A 110 12.25 -4.31 2.43
C TYR A 110 13.25 -5.07 3.33
N VAL A 111 13.83 -6.15 2.80
CA VAL A 111 14.90 -6.92 3.44
C VAL A 111 16.09 -6.98 2.49
N ARG A 112 17.29 -6.71 3.02
CA ARG A 112 18.55 -6.92 2.30
C ARG A 112 19.04 -8.35 2.48
N ASN A 113 19.62 -8.90 1.42
CA ASN A 113 20.43 -10.11 1.44
C ASN A 113 21.78 -9.81 2.14
N PRO A 114 22.46 -10.79 2.77
CA PRO A 114 23.87 -10.67 3.17
C PRO A 114 24.79 -9.98 2.13
N GLY A 115 24.54 -10.17 0.83
CA GLY A 115 25.24 -9.46 -0.25
C GLY A 115 24.85 -7.98 -0.46
N GLY A 116 24.18 -7.33 0.49
CA GLY A 116 23.76 -5.92 0.46
C GLY A 116 22.54 -5.59 -0.42
N LEU A 117 22.29 -6.39 -1.47
CA LEU A 117 21.19 -6.22 -2.42
C LEU A 117 19.81 -6.44 -1.78
N ILE A 118 18.78 -5.77 -2.31
CA ILE A 118 17.40 -5.88 -1.82
C ILE A 118 16.74 -7.17 -2.33
N GLN A 119 16.21 -8.00 -1.43
CA GLN A 119 15.74 -9.36 -1.70
C GLN A 119 14.21 -9.50 -1.63
N ASP A 120 13.58 -9.13 -0.52
CA ASP A 120 12.13 -9.22 -0.36
C ASP A 120 11.57 -7.83 -0.09
N ILE A 121 10.50 -7.46 -0.78
CA ILE A 121 9.88 -6.12 -0.79
C ILE A 121 8.37 -6.29 -0.60
N TRP A 122 7.78 -5.48 0.26
CA TRP A 122 6.34 -5.42 0.52
C TRP A 122 5.85 -3.98 0.39
N ILE A 123 5.01 -3.71 -0.59
CA ILE A 123 4.32 -2.42 -0.81
C ILE A 123 3.23 -2.30 0.24
N LEU A 124 3.21 -1.20 1.00
CA LEU A 124 2.40 -1.06 2.20
C LEU A 124 1.08 -0.33 1.94
N ASN A 125 0.01 -0.78 2.60
CA ASN A 125 -1.22 -0.01 2.70
C ASN A 125 -1.05 1.16 3.71
N ALA A 126 -1.92 2.17 3.62
CA ALA A 126 -1.90 3.38 4.47
C ALA A 126 -1.99 3.09 5.98
N GLU A 127 -2.54 1.97 6.41
CA GLU A 127 -2.57 1.57 7.82
C GLU A 127 -1.31 0.85 8.26
N GLU A 128 -0.77 -0.06 7.44
CA GLU A 128 0.55 -0.65 7.67
C GLU A 128 1.65 0.41 7.67
N ALA A 129 1.46 1.50 6.90
CA ALA A 129 2.36 2.63 6.85
C ALA A 129 2.47 3.37 8.20
N LYS A 130 1.42 3.33 9.05
CA LYS A 130 1.43 3.96 10.39
C LYS A 130 2.26 3.17 11.41
N GLU A 131 2.46 1.87 11.18
CA GLU A 131 3.24 1.03 12.08
C GLU A 131 4.71 1.46 12.09
N LYS A 132 5.21 1.87 13.27
CA LYS A 132 6.57 2.40 13.42
C LYS A 132 7.60 1.29 13.21
N ARG A 133 8.54 1.51 12.30
CA ARG A 133 9.63 0.56 12.01
C ARG A 133 10.95 1.30 11.83
N ALA A 134 12.06 0.58 11.99
CA ALA A 134 13.38 1.07 11.61
C ALA A 134 13.48 1.21 10.08
N GLY A 135 14.14 2.26 9.60
CA GLY A 135 14.13 2.66 8.20
C GLY A 135 13.08 3.75 7.92
N ASN A 136 13.33 4.59 6.91
CA ASN A 136 12.64 5.85 6.63
C ASN A 136 12.19 6.63 7.88
N ASN A 137 13.16 7.30 8.52
CA ASN A 137 12.89 8.39 9.47
C ASN A 137 12.32 9.60 8.70
N GLY A 138 11.11 9.48 8.15
CA GLY A 138 10.44 10.50 7.37
C GLY A 138 10.26 11.77 8.18
N GLY A 139 11.15 12.76 7.97
CA GLY A 139 11.15 14.03 8.70
C GLY A 139 11.99 14.06 9.99
N THR A 140 12.71 13.00 10.38
CA THR A 140 13.55 13.00 11.59
C THR A 140 15.03 12.83 11.24
N ILE A 141 15.58 13.83 10.55
CA ILE A 141 17.03 13.99 10.33
C ILE A 141 17.72 14.42 11.65
N PHE A 142 16.95 15.08 12.53
CA PHE A 142 17.37 15.49 13.87
C PHE A 142 16.33 15.01 14.89
N ASN A 143 16.55 13.84 15.49
CA ASN A 143 15.89 13.50 16.76
C ASN A 143 16.63 14.21 17.91
N ILE A 144 16.72 15.54 17.82
CA ILE A 144 17.17 16.37 18.94
C ILE A 144 15.96 16.51 19.86
N THR A 145 15.69 15.44 20.60
CA THR A 145 14.99 15.58 21.87
C THR A 145 15.92 16.34 22.80
N THR A 146 15.84 17.69 22.78
CA THR A 146 16.25 18.52 23.91
C THR A 146 15.25 18.32 25.04
N GLY A 147 15.13 17.06 25.48
CA GLY A 147 14.58 16.71 26.77
C GLY A 147 15.60 17.13 27.80
N SER A 148 15.57 18.41 28.16
CA SER A 148 16.03 18.82 29.48
C SER A 148 15.01 18.32 30.50
N ASP A 149 14.86 16.99 30.61
CA ASP A 149 14.33 16.29 31.79
C ASP A 149 15.38 16.34 32.92
N THR A 150 15.96 17.52 33.07
CA THR A 150 16.88 17.90 34.11
C THR A 150 16.07 18.76 35.04
N THR A 151 15.80 18.27 36.25
CA THR A 151 15.15 19.02 37.34
C THR A 151 16.08 20.11 37.91
N THR A 152 16.74 20.86 37.01
CA THR A 152 17.66 21.96 37.27
C THR A 152 17.08 23.22 36.65
N PRO A 153 16.96 24.32 37.40
CA PRO A 153 16.43 25.57 36.87
C PRO A 153 17.20 26.03 35.63
N VAL A 154 16.46 26.22 34.53
CA VAL A 154 16.99 26.64 33.23
C VAL A 154 17.17 28.14 33.22
N ASP A 155 18.34 28.64 32.81
CA ASP A 155 18.57 30.07 32.63
C ASP A 155 17.65 30.63 31.53
N ASN A 156 16.63 31.37 31.96
CA ASN A 156 15.61 31.96 31.09
C ASN A 156 15.41 33.46 31.39
N GLY A 157 16.36 34.09 32.08
CA GLY A 157 16.29 35.50 32.50
C GLY A 157 15.22 35.82 33.55
N LYS A 158 14.47 34.82 34.04
CA LYS A 158 13.49 34.95 35.14
C LYS A 158 13.82 34.08 36.35
N THR A 159 14.69 33.09 36.20
CA THR A 159 15.29 32.33 37.29
C THR A 159 16.31 33.19 38.07
N PRO A 160 16.16 33.37 39.39
CA PRO A 160 17.17 34.00 40.22
C PRO A 160 18.51 33.25 40.15
N TYR A 161 19.62 33.98 40.20
CA TYR A 161 20.96 33.42 39.99
C TYR A 161 21.31 32.28 40.96
N ASP A 162 20.82 32.34 42.21
CA ASP A 162 21.02 31.32 43.25
C ASP A 162 20.41 29.94 42.90
N GLN A 163 19.55 29.89 41.89
CA GLN A 163 18.89 28.66 41.42
C GLN A 163 19.59 28.04 40.20
N LEU A 164 20.55 28.73 39.60
CA LEU A 164 21.28 28.25 38.43
C LEU A 164 22.37 27.23 38.82
N PRO A 165 22.74 26.29 37.92
CA PRO A 165 23.82 25.34 38.19
C PRO A 165 25.17 26.07 38.37
N ALA A 166 25.64 26.17 39.61
CA ALA A 166 26.94 26.75 39.90
C ALA A 166 28.07 25.88 39.32
N TYR A 167 28.91 26.47 38.48
CA TYR A 167 30.12 25.84 37.98
C TYR A 167 31.12 25.65 39.14
N LYS A 168 31.49 24.39 39.40
CA LYS A 168 32.64 24.07 40.26
C LYS A 168 33.91 24.34 39.45
N GLN A 169 34.83 25.10 40.06
CA GLN A 169 36.19 25.30 39.55
C GLN A 169 37.04 24.04 39.78
#